data_AF-A0A329ZV99-F1
#
_entry.id   AF-A0A329ZV99-F1
#
_cell.length_a   1.000
_cell.length_b   1.000
_cell.length_c   1.000
_cell.angle_alpha   90.00
_cell.angle_beta   90.00
_cell.angle_gamma   90.00
#
_symmetry.space_group_name_H-M   'P 1'
#
loop_
_entity.id
_entity.type
_entity.pdbx_description
1 polymer ?
#
loop_
_entity_poly.entity_id
_entity_poly.type
_entity_poly.pdbx_seq_one_letter_code
_entity_poly.pdbx_strand_id
1 'polypeptide(L)' 'MRYRLIMFGFSAMCEDLGEVSLRLRGIPMQRADLEGIDQCYLVDLQKKRQYKIALIKGEYQVMFDSYEDL' A
#
# COMPACT_ATOMS: atom_id res chain seq x y z
N MET A 1 10.81 10.46 4.57
CA MET A 1 9.44 9.91 4.56
C MET A 1 8.66 10.47 3.36
N ARG A 2 8.48 9.68 2.31
CA ARG A 2 7.78 10.07 1.06
C ARG A 2 6.36 9.51 0.98
N TYR A 3 6.13 8.33 1.53
CA TYR A 3 4.87 7.63 1.39
C TYR A 3 4.13 7.52 2.73
N ARG A 4 2.80 7.52 2.67
CA ARG A 4 1.92 7.13 3.77
C ARG A 4 1.10 5.93 3.34
N LEU A 5 1.34 4.78 3.96
CA LEU A 5 0.63 3.54 3.73
C LEU A 5 -0.55 3.44 4.69
N ILE A 6 -1.75 3.18 4.15
CA ILE A 6 -2.98 2.96 4.91
C ILE A 6 -3.43 1.52 4.67
N MET A 7 -3.46 0.71 5.74
CA MET A 7 -3.87 -0.69 5.72
C MET A 7 -4.78 -0.96 6.91
N PHE A 8 -5.99 -1.46 6.65
CA PHE A 8 -6.89 -1.98 7.69
C PHE A 8 -7.08 -1.04 8.90
N GLY A 9 -7.29 0.25 8.65
CA GLY A 9 -7.45 1.27 9.70
C GLY A 9 -6.16 1.77 10.35
N PHE A 10 -5.00 1.22 9.99
CA PHE A 10 -3.69 1.67 10.47
C PHE A 10 -2.96 2.48 9.41
N SER A 11 -2.21 3.48 9.87
CA SER A 11 -1.35 4.31 9.01
C SER A 11 0.12 4.14 9.36
N ALA A 12 0.96 4.09 8.34
CA ALA A 12 2.40 4.00 8.44
C ALA A 12 3.07 5.03 7.53
N MET A 13 4.07 5.76 8.06
CA MET A 13 4.94 6.58 7.22
C MET A 13 6.09 5.72 6.70
N CYS A 14 6.40 5.82 5.41
CA CYS A 14 7.46 5.08 4.75
C CYS A 14 8.42 6.03 4.02
N GLU A 15 9.70 5.72 4.05
CA GLU A 15 10.74 6.51 3.38
C GLU A 15 10.70 6.36 1.87
N ASP A 16 10.56 5.13 1.39
CA ASP A 16 10.55 4.76 -0.01
C ASP A 16 9.61 3.57 -0.28
N LEU A 17 9.55 3.12 -1.54
CA LEU A 17 8.75 1.96 -1.95
C LEU A 17 9.30 0.63 -1.43
N GLY A 18 10.59 0.56 -1.08
CA GLY A 18 11.19 -0.63 -0.48
C GLY A 18 10.62 -0.90 0.92
N GLU A 19 10.48 0.16 1.73
CA GLU A 19 9.83 0.06 3.04
C GLU A 19 8.34 -0.27 2.91
N VAL A 20 7.64 0.32 1.94
CA VAL A 20 6.24 -0.04 1.64
C VAL A 20 6.13 -1.53 1.34
N SER A 21 6.98 -2.06 0.44
CA SER A 21 7.01 -3.48 0.08
C SER A 21 7.33 -4.39 1.28
N LEU A 22 8.26 -3.98 2.15
CA LEU A 22 8.59 -4.72 3.37
C LEU A 22 7.37 -4.82 4.30
N ARG A 23 6.67 -3.71 4.51
CA ARG A 23 5.47 -3.67 5.37
C ARG A 23 4.34 -4.51 4.79
N LEU A 24 4.07 -4.38 3.49
CA LEU A 24 3.03 -5.15 2.81
C LEU A 24 3.24 -6.67 2.95
N ARG A 25 4.49 -7.14 2.83
CA ARG A 25 4.84 -8.57 3.02
C ARG A 25 4.65 -9.07 4.45
N GLY A 26 4.70 -8.18 5.45
CA GLY A 26 4.49 -8.52 6.85
C GLY A 26 3.02 -8.66 7.25
N ILE A 27 2.09 -8.25 6.37
CA ILE A 27 0.67 -8.26 6.68
C ILE A 27 0.06 -9.60 6.26
N PRO A 28 -0.68 -10.30 7.15
CA PRO A 28 -1.36 -11.54 6.78
C PRO A 28 -2.42 -11.31 5.70
N MET A 29 -2.48 -12.17 4.69
CA MET A 29 -3.46 -12.08 3.60
C MET A 29 -4.92 -12.22 4.07
N GLN A 30 -5.16 -12.97 5.15
CA GLN A 30 -6.49 -13.22 5.71
C GLN A 30 -7.18 -11.93 6.17
N ARG A 31 -6.40 -10.87 6.46
CA ARG A 31 -6.94 -9.56 6.82
C ARG A 31 -7.68 -8.90 5.66
N ALA A 32 -7.30 -9.17 4.41
CA ALA A 32 -8.00 -8.64 3.25
C ALA A 32 -9.48 -9.04 3.23
N ASP A 33 -9.77 -10.30 3.54
CA ASP A 33 -11.13 -10.85 3.56
C ASP A 33 -11.93 -10.41 4.79
N LEU A 34 -11.25 -10.23 5.94
CA LEU A 34 -11.89 -9.90 7.21
C LEU A 34 -12.12 -8.39 7.42
N GLU A 35 -11.15 -7.57 7.01
CA GLU A 35 -11.10 -6.12 7.31
C GLU A 35 -11.37 -5.26 6.06
N GLY A 36 -11.40 -5.86 4.87
CA GLY A 36 -11.74 -5.19 3.61
C GLY A 36 -10.56 -4.51 2.93
N ILE A 37 -10.05 -5.14 1.86
CA ILE A 37 -8.97 -4.60 1.03
C ILE A 37 -9.28 -3.24 0.39
N ASP A 38 -10.57 -2.96 0.12
CA ASP A 38 -11.02 -1.77 -0.61
C ASP A 38 -10.69 -0.45 0.08
N GLN A 39 -10.41 -0.51 1.40
CA GLN A 39 -10.04 0.66 2.22
C GLN A 39 -8.52 0.87 2.31
N CYS A 40 -7.72 -0.01 1.68
CA CYS A 40 -6.26 0.03 1.71
C CYS A 40 -5.70 0.84 0.54
N TYR A 41 -4.80 1.77 0.83
CA TYR A 41 -4.17 2.62 -0.19
C TYR A 41 -2.81 3.16 0.23
N LEU A 42 -2.01 3.55 -0.75
CA LEU A 42 -0.75 4.25 -0.56
C LEU A 42 -0.90 5.70 -0.99
N VAL A 43 -0.38 6.65 -0.21
CA VAL A 43 -0.30 8.06 -0.60
C VAL A 43 1.15 8.45 -0.83
N ASP A 44 1.50 8.94 -2.02
CA ASP A 44 2.76 9.65 -2.27
C ASP A 44 2.58 11.12 -1.87
N LEU A 45 3.27 11.53 -0.81
CA LEU A 45 3.14 12.87 -0.22
C LEU A 45 3.85 13.95 -1.05
N GLN A 46 4.82 13.57 -1.88
CA GLN A 46 5.49 14.51 -2.77
C GLN A 46 4.64 14.80 -4.00
N LYS A 47 4.07 13.74 -4.59
CA LYS A 47 3.21 13.86 -5.78
C LYS A 47 1.76 14.21 -5.46
N LYS A 48 1.36 14.12 -4.18
CA LYS A 48 -0.04 14.25 -3.71
C LYS A 48 -0.97 13.29 -4.44
N ARG A 49 -0.50 12.07 -4.70
CA ARG A 49 -1.24 11.00 -5.40
C ARG A 49 -1.58 9.88 -4.43
N GLN A 50 -2.72 9.24 -4.68
CA GLN A 50 -3.16 8.05 -3.96
C GLN A 50 -3.24 6.88 -4.93
N TYR A 51 -2.68 5.74 -4.52
CA TYR A 51 -2.68 4.50 -5.27
C TYR A 51 -3.46 3.43 -4.50
N LYS A 52 -4.26 2.64 -5.21
CA LYS A 52 -4.99 1.52 -4.61
C LYS A 52 -4.04 0.39 -4.24
N ILE A 53 -4.42 -0.42 -3.26
CA ILE A 53 -3.73 -1.67 -2.94
C ILE A 53 -4.66 -2.82 -3.28
N ALA A 54 -4.13 -3.85 -3.94
CA ALA A 54 -4.85 -5.07 -4.29
C ALA A 54 -4.11 -6.30 -3.75
N LEU A 55 -4.85 -7.35 -3.42
CA LEU A 55 -4.28 -8.66 -3.13
C LEU A 55 -4.22 -9.47 -4.44
N ILE A 56 -3.02 -9.66 -4.99
CA ILE A 56 -2.80 -10.36 -6.26
C ILE A 56 -1.96 -11.60 -5.97
N LYS A 57 -2.53 -12.78 -6.25
CA LYS A 57 -1.86 -14.08 -6.05
C LYS A 57 -1.30 -14.27 -4.63
N GLY A 58 -2.00 -13.75 -3.62
CA GLY A 58 -1.61 -13.88 -2.21
C GLY A 58 -0.65 -12.80 -1.71
N GLU A 59 -0.30 -11.81 -2.54
CA GLU A 59 0.59 -10.71 -2.17
C GLU A 59 -0.12 -9.36 -2.33
N TYR A 60 0.07 -8.47 -1.36
CA TYR A 60 -0.41 -7.10 -1.47
C TYR A 60 0.47 -6.30 -2.44
N GLN A 61 -0.15 -5.68 -3.43
CA GLN A 61 0.53 -4.91 -4.47
C GLN A 61 -0.11 -3.53 -4.60
N VAL A 62 0.74 -2.51 -4.79
CA VAL A 62 0.31 -1.14 -5.07
C VAL A 62 0.03 -1.02 -6.56
N MET A 63 -1.16 -0.53 -6.90
CA MET A 63 -1.61 -0.33 -8.27
C MET A 63 -1.22 1.08 -8.73
N PHE A 64 -0.08 1.19 -9.40
CA PHE A 64 0.38 2.44 -10.01
C PHE A 64 -0.27 2.67 -11.37
N ASP A 65 -0.65 3.91 -11.67
CA ASP A 65 -1.31 4.28 -12.92
C ASP A 65 -0.31 4.51 -14.07
N SER A 66 0.97 4.78 -13.77
CA SER A 66 2.00 5.07 -14.77
C SER A 66 3.41 4.63 -14.34
N TYR A 67 4.30 4.42 -15.31
CA TYR A 67 5.72 4.10 -15.06
C TYR A 67 6.47 5.23 -14.34
N GLU A 68 6.01 6.47 -14.48
CA GLU A 68 6.58 7.62 -13.77
C GLU A 68 6.33 7.55 -12.27
N ASP A 69 5.43 6.67 -11.81
CA ASP A 69 5.06 6.46 -10.41
C ASP A 69 5.92 5.44 -9.64
N LEU A 70 6.82 4.74 -10.34
CA LEU A 70 7.81 3.83 -9.77
C LEU A 70 9.05 4.54 -9.21
#